data_AF-A0A382T337-F1
#
_entry.id   AF-A0A382T337-F1
#
_cell.length_a   1.000
_cell.length_b   1.000
_cell.length_c   1.000
_cell.angle_alpha   90.00
_cell.angle_beta   90.00
_cell.angle_gamma   90.00
#
_symmetry.space_group_name_H-M   'P 1'
#
loop_
_entity.id
_entity.type
_entity.pdbx_description
1 polymer ?
#
loop_
_entity_poly.entity_id
_entity_poly.type
_entity_poly.pdbx_seq_one_letter_code
_entity_poly.pdbx_strand_id
1 'polypeptide(L)' 'SQEVTIWHGTADTLVKPQHGELLSKLLPNNSYRKVEGVGHLVAGSLYSDMLMTAADTSNSLRT' A
#
# COMPACT_ATOMS: atom_id res chain seq x y z
N SER A 1 -9.20 -14.38 -7.13
CA SER A 1 -8.90 -13.66 -5.86
C SER A 1 -8.70 -12.19 -6.19
N GLN A 2 -9.20 -11.28 -5.36
CA GLN A 2 -8.92 -9.85 -5.55
C GLN A 2 -7.44 -9.57 -5.22
N GLU A 3 -6.78 -8.75 -6.02
CA GLU A 3 -5.41 -8.30 -5.74
C GLU A 3 -5.43 -7.17 -4.71
N VAL A 4 -4.55 -7.25 -3.71
CA VAL A 4 -4.44 -6.26 -2.63
C VAL A 4 -3.09 -5.57 -2.71
N THR A 5 -3.06 -4.25 -2.72
CA THR A 5 -1.81 -3.51 -2.54
C THR A 5 -1.74 -2.99 -1.11
N ILE A 6 -0.68 -3.36 -0.38
CA ILE A 6 -0.40 -2.90 0.97
C ILE A 6 0.66 -1.80 0.88
N TRP A 7 0.33 -0.60 1.34
CA TRP A 7 1.26 0.52 1.42
C TRP A 7 1.62 0.80 2.87
N HIS A 8 2.90 1.00 3.17
CA HIS A 8 3.35 1.25 4.55
C HIS A 8 4.52 2.23 4.60
N GLY A 9 4.38 3.30 5.38
CA GLY A 9 5.42 4.29 5.58
C GLY A 9 6.57 3.80 6.47
N THR A 10 7.83 4.00 6.07
CA THR A 10 9.00 3.50 6.84
C THR A 10 9.21 4.23 8.16
N ALA A 11 8.65 5.44 8.31
CA ALA A 11 8.72 6.26 9.52
C ALA A 11 7.45 6.16 10.40
N ASP A 12 6.56 5.18 10.15
CA ASP A 12 5.40 4.93 11.01
C ASP A 12 5.84 4.42 12.39
N THR A 13 5.57 5.23 13.43
CA THR A 13 5.88 4.91 14.83
C THR A 13 4.72 4.27 15.59
N LEU A 14 3.51 4.27 15.03
CA LEU A 14 2.31 3.69 15.65
C LEU A 14 2.08 2.25 15.18
N VAL A 15 2.14 2.02 13.87
CA VAL A 15 2.10 0.69 13.28
C VAL A 15 3.42 0.45 12.58
N LYS A 16 4.34 -0.26 13.24
CA LYS A 16 5.69 -0.42 12.71
C LYS A 16 5.70 -1.23 11.40
N PRO A 17 6.65 -0.99 10.47
CA PRO A 17 6.71 -1.66 9.16
C PRO A 17 6.74 -3.20 9.19
N GLN A 18 7.16 -3.80 10.31
CA GLN A 18 7.15 -5.25 10.50
C GLN A 18 5.74 -5.84 10.45
N HIS A 19 4.71 -5.07 10.84
CA HIS A 19 3.32 -5.53 10.77
C HIS A 19 2.81 -5.58 9.33
N GLY A 20 3.16 -4.60 8.49
CA GLY A 20 2.85 -4.63 7.06
C GLY A 20 3.53 -5.81 6.35
N GLU A 21 4.79 -6.08 6.69
CA GLU A 21 5.52 -7.25 6.17
C GLU A 21 4.94 -8.59 6.64
N LEU A 22 4.47 -8.66 7.89
CA LEU A 22 3.78 -9.86 8.36
C LEU A 22 2.47 -10.08 7.59
N LEU A 23 1.67 -9.04 7.40
CA LEU A 23 0.42 -9.12 6.64
C LEU A 23 0.67 -9.57 5.20
N SER A 24 1.71 -9.05 4.53
CA SER A 24 2.04 -9.42 3.15
C SER A 24 2.43 -10.89 2.99
N LYS A 25 2.90 -11.55 4.05
CA LYS A 25 3.19 -13.00 4.03
C LYS A 25 1.95 -13.86 4.22
N LEU A 26 0.88 -13.31 4.79
CA LEU A 26 -0.37 -14.03 5.07
C LEU A 26 -1.38 -13.94 3.92
N LEU A 27 -1.28 -12.92 3.06
CA LEU A 27 -2.18 -12.73 1.93
C LEU A 27 -1.61 -13.36 0.65
N PRO A 28 -2.30 -14.27 -0.03
CA PRO A 28 -1.74 -15.02 -1.16
C PRO A 28 -1.66 -14.22 -2.48
N ASN A 29 -2.37 -13.10 -2.59
CA ASN A 29 -2.43 -12.28 -3.80
C ASN A 29 -2.28 -10.79 -3.47
N ASN A 30 -1.08 -10.41 -3.04
CA ASN A 30 -0.79 -9.04 -2.65
C ASN A 30 0.54 -8.52 -3.20
N SER A 31 0.66 -7.19 -3.27
CA SER A 31 1.92 -6.49 -3.39
C SER A 31 2.16 -5.62 -2.15
N TYR A 32 3.37 -5.67 -1.59
CA TYR A 32 3.75 -4.87 -0.43
C TYR A 32 4.72 -3.76 -0.84
N ARG A 33 4.34 -2.52 -0.57
CA ARG A 33 5.07 -1.30 -0.93
C ARG A 33 5.45 -0.51 0.32
N LYS A 34 6.75 -0.41 0.55
CA LYS A 34 7.31 0.47 1.60
C LYS A 34 7.54 1.86 1.01
N VAL A 35 7.15 2.89 1.76
CA VAL A 35 7.26 4.29 1.33
C VAL A 35 8.16 5.04 2.27
N GLU A 36 9.32 5.45 1.75
CA GLU A 36 10.39 6.02 2.55
C GLU A 36 9.98 7.36 3.19
N GLY A 37 10.31 7.55 4.47
CA GLY A 37 10.07 8.80 5.21
C GLY A 37 8.61 9.10 5.56
N VAL A 38 7.66 8.26 5.15
CA VAL A 38 6.23 8.46 5.46
C VAL A 38 5.90 7.88 6.84
N GLY A 39 5.17 8.67 7.64
CA GLY A 39 4.68 8.26 8.97
C GLY A 39 3.36 7.50 8.92
N HIS A 40 2.62 7.52 10.03
CA HIS A 40 1.36 6.76 10.16
C HIS A 40 0.22 7.27 9.28
N LEU A 41 0.20 8.58 8.98
CA LEU A 41 -0.90 9.20 8.25
C LEU A 41 -0.65 9.11 6.74
N VAL A 42 -1.68 8.68 6.01
CA VAL A 42 -1.70 8.74 4.54
C VAL A 42 -1.90 10.20 4.12
N ALA A 43 -0.84 10.85 3.67
CA ALA A 43 -0.85 12.25 3.26
C ALA A 43 0.12 12.52 2.10
N GLY A 44 -0.07 13.66 1.44
CA GLY A 44 0.84 14.17 0.41
C GLY A 44 0.94 13.25 -0.82
N SER A 45 2.18 12.95 -1.23
CA SER A 45 2.44 12.11 -2.40
C SER A 45 1.87 10.71 -2.25
N LEU A 46 1.95 10.09 -1.06
CA LEU A 46 1.41 8.75 -0.84
C LEU A 46 -0.09 8.67 -1.14
N TYR A 47 -0.85 9.68 -0.72
CA TYR A 47 -2.29 9.72 -1.02
C TYR A 47 -2.55 9.79 -2.54
N SER A 48 -1.76 10.60 -3.25
CA SER A 48 -1.88 10.75 -4.71
C SER A 48 -1.52 9.45 -5.43
N ASP A 49 -0.43 8.79 -5.02
CA ASP A 49 0.02 7.52 -5.60
C ASP A 49 -1.02 6.40 -5.38
N MET A 50 -1.65 6.36 -4.21
CA MET A 50 -2.73 5.43 -3.91
C MET A 50 -3.96 5.67 -4.80
N LEU A 51 -4.34 6.94 -5.03
CA LEU A 51 -5.45 7.28 -5.92
C LEU A 51 -5.17 6.89 -7.37
N MET A 52 -3.96 7.16 -7.87
CA MET A 52 -3.58 6.81 -9.25
C MET A 52 -3.57 5.29 -9.44
N THR A 53 -3.01 4.55 -8.48
CA THR A 53 -3.00 3.08 -8.52
C THR A 53 -4.43 2.50 -8.54
N ALA A 54 -5.36 3.09 -7.77
CA ALA A 54 -6.75 2.68 -7.76
C ALA A 54 -7.45 2.97 -9.11
N ALA A 55 -7.16 4.11 -9.73
CA ALA A 55 -7.69 4.48 -11.04
C ALA A 55 -7.18 3.55 -12.16
N ASP A 56 -5.89 3.23 -12.17
CA ASP A 56 -5.28 2.33 -13.16
C ASP A 56 -5.86 0.92 -13.08
N THR A 57 -6.07 0.41 -11.86
CA THR A 57 -6.73 -0.88 -11.65
C THR A 57 -8.14 -0.88 -12.22
N SER A 58 -8.88 0.22 -12.03
CA SER A 58 -10.24 0.36 -12.57
C SER A 58 -10.27 0.35 -14.11
N ASN A 59 -9.29 0.98 -14.76
CA ASN A 59 -9.18 0.99 -16.22
C ASN A 59 -8.77 -0.37 -16.78
N SER A 60 -7.84 -1.09 -16.14
CA SER A 60 -7.43 -2.43 -16.58
C SER A 60 -8.55 -3.46 -16.48
N LEU A 61 -9.54 -3.27 -15.61
CA LEU A 61 -10.71 -4.14 -15.51
C LEU A 61 -11.79 -3.87 -16.56
N ARG A 62 -11.67 -2.76 -17.31
CA ARG A 62 -12.65 -2.34 -18.34
C ARG A 62 -12.24 -2.72 -19.76
N THR A 63 -11.01 -3.15 -19.98
CA THR A 63 -10.44 -3.60 -21.26
C THR A 63 -10.31 -5.11 -21.31
#